data_AF-A0A351MD86-F1
#
_entry.id   AF-A0A351MD86-F1
#
_cell.length_a   1.000
_cell.length_b   1.000
_cell.length_c   1.000
_cell.angle_alpha   90.00
_cell.angle_beta   90.00
_cell.angle_gamma   90.00
#
_symmetry.space_group_name_H-M   'P 1'
#
loop_
_entity.id
_entity.type
_entity.pdbx_description
1 polymer ?
#
loop_
_entity_poly.entity_id
_entity_poly.type
_entity_poly.pdbx_seq_one_letter_code
_entity_poly.pdbx_strand_id
1 'polypeptide(L)'
;MELSRIADATGALTPALVVEAATDPESPLHDAFDWDDSAAAHKYRLVQARSMIRSVRFVRGDIVHHEYTNVLVERSPMYVRTEALADKPNLLAQALERAHRRHAECEHEIRSLLAIAESEPGKDTWVLALNTTLSALAVARESMRALH
;
A
#
# COMPACT_ATOMS: atom_id res chain seq x y z
N MET A 1 10.82 3.87 17.55
CA MET A 1 11.03 2.59 16.83
C MET A 1 12.21 2.76 15.88
N GLU A 2 12.96 1.69 15.62
CA GLU A 2 14.17 1.74 14.77
C GLU A 2 13.89 2.23 13.34
N LEU A 3 12.75 1.84 12.76
CA LEU A 3 12.30 2.37 11.45
C LEU A 3 12.10 3.89 11.45
N SER A 4 11.65 4.47 12.56
CA SER A 4 11.53 5.93 12.69
C SER A 4 12.91 6.59 12.68
N ARG A 5 13.89 6.01 13.38
CA ARG A 5 15.28 6.51 13.42
C ARG A 5 15.90 6.54 12.02
N ILE A 6 15.72 5.46 11.25
CA ILE A 6 16.21 5.39 9.86
C ILE A 6 15.50 6.47 9.02
N ALA A 7 14.17 6.54 9.10
CA ALA A 7 13.38 7.52 8.34
C ALA A 7 13.74 8.97 8.66
N ASP A 8 14.04 9.29 9.92
CA ASP A 8 14.42 10.64 10.35
C ASP A 8 15.82 11.01 9.85
N ALA A 9 16.74 10.04 9.77
CA ALA A 9 18.09 10.25 9.26
C ALA A 9 18.15 10.42 7.72
N THR A 10 17.31 9.72 6.98
CA THR A 10 17.35 9.69 5.50
C THR A 10 16.21 10.45 4.82
N GLY A 11 15.18 10.84 5.57
CA GLY A 11 13.94 11.45 5.08
C GLY A 11 12.94 10.47 4.46
N ALA A 12 13.33 9.22 4.18
CA ALA A 12 12.49 8.16 3.62
C ALA A 12 13.09 6.78 3.86
N LEU A 13 12.25 5.74 3.90
CA LEU A 13 12.68 4.35 4.00
C LEU A 13 12.80 3.71 2.62
N THR A 14 13.88 2.95 2.42
CA THR A 14 13.97 1.95 1.36
C THR A 14 14.17 0.56 2.01
N PRO A 15 13.71 -0.53 1.37
CA PRO A 15 13.94 -1.87 1.90
C PRO A 15 15.43 -2.17 2.10
N ALA A 16 16.31 -1.63 1.24
CA ALA A 16 17.75 -1.80 1.35
C ALA A 16 18.31 -1.15 2.64
N LEU A 17 17.90 0.08 2.96
CA LEU A 17 18.32 0.76 4.19
C LEU A 17 17.89 0.01 5.46
N VAL A 18 16.71 -0.62 5.42
CA VAL A 18 16.21 -1.42 6.56
C VAL A 18 17.02 -2.71 6.71
N VAL A 19 17.35 -3.40 5.60
CA VAL A 19 18.20 -4.61 5.64
C VAL A 19 19.61 -4.26 6.13
N GLU A 20 20.18 -3.16 5.65
CA GLU A 20 21.49 -2.67 6.09
C GLU A 20 21.50 -2.40 7.60
N ALA A 21 20.50 -1.66 8.10
CA ALA A 21 20.36 -1.40 9.53
C ALA A 21 20.09 -2.67 10.37
N ALA A 22 19.50 -3.70 9.78
CA ALA A 22 19.25 -4.98 10.44
C ALA A 22 20.45 -5.94 10.40
N THR A 23 21.50 -5.65 9.61
CA THR A 23 22.65 -6.55 9.44
C THR A 23 23.47 -6.69 10.71
N ASP A 24 23.52 -5.65 11.54
CA ASP A 24 24.13 -5.70 12.87
C ASP A 24 23.30 -6.64 13.79
N PRO A 25 23.89 -7.69 14.38
CA PRO A 25 23.22 -8.55 15.35
C PRO A 25 22.66 -7.82 16.57
N GLU A 26 23.23 -6.67 16.94
CA GLU A 26 22.73 -5.83 18.03
C GLU A 26 21.56 -4.93 17.60
N SER A 27 21.23 -4.92 16.31
CA SER A 27 20.09 -4.16 15.78
C SER A 27 18.78 -4.74 16.31
N PRO A 28 17.84 -3.90 16.79
CA PRO A 28 16.50 -4.35 17.16
C PRO A 28 15.70 -4.97 15.99
N LEU A 29 16.17 -4.81 14.76
CA LEU A 29 15.54 -5.38 13.57
C LEU A 29 16.14 -6.73 13.17
N HIS A 30 17.27 -7.14 13.73
CA HIS A 30 18.05 -8.29 13.25
C HIS A 30 17.22 -9.58 13.18
N ASP A 31 16.53 -9.88 14.27
CA ASP A 31 15.71 -11.11 14.45
C ASP A 31 14.49 -11.18 13.53
N ALA A 32 14.14 -10.07 12.86
CA ALA A 32 13.03 -10.05 11.90
C ALA A 32 13.44 -10.52 10.49
N PHE A 33 14.73 -10.82 10.26
CA PHE A 33 15.27 -11.24 8.98
C PHE A 33 15.80 -12.66 9.00
N ASP A 34 15.80 -13.27 7.81
CA ASP A 34 16.49 -14.53 7.58
C ASP A 34 17.88 -14.25 6.98
N TRP A 35 18.91 -14.74 7.68
CA TRP A 35 20.31 -14.56 7.35
C TRP A 35 20.94 -15.79 6.68
N ASP A 36 20.17 -16.82 6.33
CA ASP A 36 20.67 -17.93 5.51
C ASP A 36 21.08 -17.43 4.11
N ASP A 37 22.34 -17.66 3.71
CA ASP A 37 23.01 -17.06 2.55
C ASP A 37 22.79 -17.83 1.24
N SER A 38 21.56 -18.25 0.98
CA SER A 38 21.16 -18.82 -0.31
C SER A 38 21.16 -17.77 -1.44
N ALA A 39 21.22 -18.20 -2.71
CA ALA A 39 21.19 -17.30 -3.87
C ALA A 39 19.93 -16.40 -3.94
N ALA A 40 18.84 -16.77 -3.23
CA ALA A 40 17.61 -15.99 -3.13
C ALA A 40 17.52 -15.11 -1.88
N ALA A 41 18.49 -15.21 -0.96
CA ALA A 41 18.44 -14.61 0.37
C ALA A 41 18.29 -13.09 0.34
N HIS A 42 19.07 -12.40 -0.50
CA HIS A 42 18.99 -10.95 -0.58
C HIS A 42 17.60 -10.46 -1.04
N LYS A 43 17.03 -11.08 -2.07
CA LYS A 43 15.68 -10.72 -2.54
C LYS A 43 14.63 -11.01 -1.48
N TYR A 44 14.78 -12.11 -0.75
CA TYR A 44 13.90 -12.46 0.36
C TYR A 44 13.96 -11.44 1.49
N ARG A 45 15.16 -11.01 1.92
CA ARG A 45 15.34 -9.95 2.92
C ARG A 45 14.69 -8.64 2.47
N LEU A 46 14.82 -8.24 1.19
CA LEU A 46 14.10 -7.07 0.68
C LEU A 46 12.57 -7.23 0.75
N VAL A 47 12.03 -8.45 0.63
CA VAL A 47 10.60 -8.72 0.83
C VAL A 47 10.22 -8.60 2.31
N GLN A 48 11.02 -9.18 3.22
CA GLN A 48 10.84 -9.05 4.67
C GLN A 48 10.82 -7.57 5.10
N ALA A 49 11.79 -6.77 4.63
CA ALA A 49 11.84 -5.33 4.88
C ALA A 49 10.59 -4.60 4.35
N ARG A 50 10.14 -4.89 3.12
CA ARG A 50 8.90 -4.30 2.59
C ARG A 50 7.68 -4.65 3.45
N SER A 51 7.58 -5.89 3.90
CA SER A 51 6.49 -6.34 4.76
C SER A 51 6.49 -5.60 6.10
N MET A 52 7.68 -5.48 6.71
CA MET A 52 7.89 -4.78 7.97
C MET A 52 7.52 -3.29 7.86
N ILE A 53 8.02 -2.58 6.85
CA ILE A 53 7.67 -1.16 6.66
C ILE A 53 6.15 -1.01 6.50
N ARG A 54 5.53 -1.92 5.74
CA ARG A 54 4.08 -1.95 5.49
C ARG A 54 3.27 -2.47 6.66
N SER A 55 3.83 -2.97 7.76
CA SER A 55 3.08 -3.42 8.94
C SER A 55 2.93 -2.32 10.00
N VAL A 56 3.76 -1.27 9.93
CA VAL A 56 3.70 -0.15 10.88
C VAL A 56 2.41 0.65 10.68
N ARG A 57 1.65 0.81 11.77
CA ARG A 57 0.43 1.60 11.82
C ARG A 57 0.51 2.66 12.90
N PHE A 58 -0.19 3.76 12.70
CA PHE A 58 -0.52 4.71 13.75
C PHE A 58 -2.03 4.89 13.84
N VAL A 59 -2.48 5.31 15.01
CA VAL A 59 -3.89 5.54 15.30
C VAL A 59 -4.10 7.04 15.48
N ARG A 60 -5.08 7.61 14.77
CA ARG A 60 -5.51 9.00 14.94
C ARG A 60 -7.03 8.99 15.14
N GLY A 61 -7.48 9.22 16.38
CA GLY A 61 -8.87 8.95 16.76
C GLY A 61 -9.20 7.46 16.58
N ASP A 62 -10.30 7.16 15.91
CA ASP A 62 -10.71 5.77 15.62
C ASP A 62 -10.17 5.24 14.27
N ILE A 63 -9.32 6.01 13.59
CA ILE A 63 -8.79 5.65 12.27
C ILE A 63 -7.37 5.08 12.40
N VAL A 64 -7.18 3.88 11.87
CA VAL A 64 -5.88 3.21 11.76
C VAL A 64 -5.27 3.52 10.39
N HIS A 65 -4.07 4.11 10.40
CA HIS A 65 -3.35 4.51 9.20
C HIS A 65 -2.06 3.73 9.04
N HIS A 66 -1.60 3.52 7.80
CA HIS A 66 -0.22 3.12 7.55
C HIS A 66 0.70 4.28 7.90
N GLU A 67 1.72 4.05 8.73
CA GLU A 67 2.73 5.06 9.06
C GLU A 67 3.48 5.52 7.81
N TYR A 68 3.77 4.57 6.92
CA TYR A 68 4.53 4.84 5.71
C TYR A 68 3.69 4.57 4.45
N THR A 69 3.72 5.52 3.53
CA THR A 69 3.12 5.41 2.20
C THR A 69 4.21 5.22 1.17
N ASN A 70 4.06 4.21 0.32
CA ASN A 70 4.95 4.02 -0.81
C ASN A 70 4.75 5.15 -1.82
N VAL A 71 5.79 5.75 -2.37
CA VAL A 71 5.74 6.77 -3.42
C VAL A 71 6.94 6.63 -4.34
N LEU A 72 6.90 7.25 -5.51
CA LEU A 72 8.06 7.37 -6.39
C LEU A 72 8.74 8.71 -6.15
N VAL A 73 10.01 8.66 -5.78
CA VAL A 73 10.91 9.81 -5.69
C VAL A 73 12.02 9.56 -6.71
N GLU A 74 12.20 10.47 -7.67
CA GLU A 74 13.18 10.30 -8.76
C GLU A 74 13.05 8.93 -9.47
N ARG A 75 11.81 8.49 -9.71
CA ARG A 75 11.45 7.17 -10.29
C ARG A 75 11.84 5.95 -9.45
N SER A 76 12.34 6.14 -8.24
CA SER A 76 12.68 5.08 -7.30
C SER A 76 11.58 4.92 -6.24
N PRO A 77 11.16 3.68 -5.91
CA PRO A 77 10.16 3.44 -4.88
C PRO A 77 10.74 3.70 -3.50
N MET A 78 10.11 4.61 -2.76
CA MET A 78 10.43 4.96 -1.39
C MET A 78 9.20 4.87 -0.50
N TYR A 79 9.42 4.77 0.80
CA TYR A 79 8.37 4.80 1.81
C TYR A 79 8.54 6.08 2.63
N VAL A 80 7.61 7.02 2.48
CA VAL A 80 7.59 8.30 3.20
C VAL A 80 6.55 8.25 4.30
N ARG A 81 6.73 9.02 5.39
CA ARG A 81 5.69 9.16 6.41
C ARG A 81 4.40 9.67 5.77
N THR A 82 3.28 9.07 6.12
CA THR A 82 1.97 9.39 5.52
C THR A 82 1.57 10.84 5.81
N GLU A 83 1.90 11.38 6.98
CA GLU A 83 1.63 12.78 7.32
C GLU A 83 2.41 13.78 6.46
N ALA A 84 3.63 13.43 6.04
CA ALA A 84 4.48 14.28 5.20
C ALA A 84 3.94 14.45 3.76
N LEU A 85 2.89 13.71 3.39
CA LEU A 85 2.22 13.89 2.09
C LEU A 85 1.45 15.21 2.03
N ALA A 86 0.93 15.70 3.16
CA ALA A 86 0.13 16.93 3.21
C ALA A 86 0.90 18.15 2.64
N ASP A 87 2.20 18.20 2.91
CA ASP A 87 3.07 19.31 2.51
C ASP A 87 3.78 19.06 1.16
N LYS A 88 3.50 17.94 0.48
CA LYS A 88 4.19 17.52 -0.75
C LYS A 88 3.17 17.20 -1.85
N PRO A 89 2.66 18.21 -2.58
CA PRO A 89 1.57 18.04 -3.55
C PRO A 89 1.81 16.93 -4.59
N ASN A 90 3.03 16.82 -5.13
CA ASN A 90 3.38 15.77 -6.08
C ASN A 90 3.29 14.35 -5.48
N LEU A 91 3.65 14.18 -4.20
CA LEU A 91 3.56 12.88 -3.54
C LEU A 91 2.13 12.57 -3.10
N LEU A 92 1.37 13.59 -2.69
CA LEU A 92 -0.06 13.46 -2.41
C LEU A 92 -0.83 13.03 -3.67
N ALA A 93 -0.56 13.66 -4.81
CA ALA A 93 -1.14 13.30 -6.11
C ALA A 93 -0.84 11.82 -6.44
N GLN A 94 0.40 11.35 -6.27
CA GLN A 94 0.73 9.94 -6.47
C GLN A 94 -0.05 8.99 -5.52
N ALA A 95 -0.24 9.39 -4.26
CA ALA A 95 -1.01 8.60 -3.30
C ALA A 95 -2.50 8.54 -3.69
N LEU A 96 -3.07 9.66 -4.14
CA LEU A 96 -4.44 9.76 -4.65
C LEU A 96 -4.62 8.94 -5.93
N GLU A 97 -3.69 9.02 -6.89
CA GLU A 97 -3.70 8.19 -8.10
C GLU A 97 -3.66 6.69 -7.77
N ARG A 98 -2.89 6.28 -6.76
CA ARG A 98 -2.91 4.89 -6.30
C ARG A 98 -4.26 4.51 -5.68
N ALA A 99 -4.89 5.40 -4.92
CA ALA A 99 -6.23 5.16 -4.40
C ALA A 99 -7.24 5.02 -5.54
N HIS A 100 -7.18 5.91 -6.54
CA HIS A 100 -8.03 5.87 -7.72
C HIS A 100 -7.83 4.57 -8.53
N ARG A 101 -6.59 4.11 -8.72
CA ARG A 101 -6.31 2.81 -9.35
C ARG A 101 -6.93 1.63 -8.60
N ARG A 102 -6.76 1.55 -7.28
CA ARG A 102 -7.39 0.49 -6.46
C ARG A 102 -8.91 0.50 -6.54
N HIS A 103 -9.51 1.69 -6.58
CA HIS A 103 -10.94 1.83 -6.78
C HIS A 103 -11.37 1.29 -8.16
N ALA A 104 -10.65 1.66 -9.22
CA ALA A 104 -10.93 1.18 -10.58
C ALA A 104 -10.74 -0.35 -10.71
N GLU A 105 -9.74 -0.93 -10.03
CA GLU A 105 -9.53 -2.37 -9.93
C GLU A 105 -10.74 -3.06 -9.27
N CYS A 106 -11.23 -2.54 -8.14
CA CYS A 106 -12.44 -3.06 -7.50
C CYS A 106 -13.67 -2.98 -8.42
N GLU A 107 -13.87 -1.85 -9.12
CA GLU A 107 -14.96 -1.71 -10.10
C GLU A 107 -14.85 -2.75 -11.23
N HIS A 108 -13.63 -3.02 -11.70
CA HIS A 108 -13.38 -4.05 -12.72
C HIS A 108 -13.70 -5.46 -12.22
N GLU A 109 -13.28 -5.81 -11.00
CA GLU A 109 -13.56 -7.10 -10.37
C GLU A 109 -15.08 -7.32 -10.21
N ILE A 110 -15.82 -6.34 -9.69
CA ILE A 110 -17.28 -6.43 -9.55
C ILE A 110 -17.96 -6.58 -10.92
N ARG A 111 -17.51 -5.86 -11.95
CA ARG A 111 -18.04 -6.00 -13.31
C ARG A 111 -17.79 -7.40 -13.87
N SER A 112 -16.61 -7.97 -13.62
CA SER A 112 -16.31 -9.34 -14.03
C SER A 112 -17.22 -10.35 -13.33
N LEU A 113 -17.49 -10.19 -12.04
CA LEU A 113 -18.39 -11.05 -11.29
C LEU A 113 -19.85 -10.91 -11.76
N LEU A 114 -20.27 -9.71 -12.13
CA LEU A 114 -21.61 -9.47 -12.69
C LEU A 114 -21.81 -10.25 -13.99
N ALA A 115 -20.86 -10.18 -14.91
CA ALA A 115 -20.95 -10.91 -16.18
C ALA A 115 -21.06 -12.43 -15.98
N ILE A 116 -20.37 -12.97 -14.97
CA ILE A 116 -20.49 -14.38 -14.58
C ILE A 116 -21.90 -14.66 -14.03
N ALA A 117 -22.37 -13.83 -13.10
CA ALA A 117 -23.68 -14.01 -12.46
C ALA A 117 -24.84 -13.92 -13.47
N GLU A 118 -24.77 -13.04 -14.46
CA GLU A 118 -25.77 -12.90 -15.53
C GLU A 118 -25.85 -14.15 -16.44
N SER A 119 -24.76 -14.91 -16.53
CA SER A 119 -24.72 -16.15 -17.33
C SER A 119 -25.27 -17.39 -16.61
N GLU A 120 -25.50 -17.30 -15.30
CA GLU A 120 -25.86 -18.43 -14.44
C GLU A 120 -27.34 -18.36 -14.01
N PRO A 121 -28.16 -19.39 -14.29
CA PRO A 121 -29.56 -19.42 -13.87
C PRO A 121 -29.72 -19.32 -12.34
N GLY A 122 -30.74 -18.57 -11.88
CA GLY A 122 -31.08 -18.47 -10.46
C GLY A 122 -30.17 -17.53 -9.64
N LYS A 123 -29.44 -16.63 -10.28
CA LYS A 123 -28.56 -15.63 -9.62
C LYS A 123 -29.13 -14.22 -9.57
N ASP A 124 -30.43 -14.03 -9.79
CA ASP A 124 -31.08 -12.71 -9.87
C ASP A 124 -30.75 -11.79 -8.68
N THR A 125 -30.73 -12.32 -7.45
CA THR A 125 -30.36 -11.55 -6.25
C THR A 125 -28.92 -11.05 -6.29
N TRP A 126 -27.99 -11.86 -6.80
CA TRP A 126 -26.58 -11.48 -6.96
C TRP A 126 -26.41 -10.43 -8.05
N VAL A 127 -27.09 -10.60 -9.19
CA VAL A 127 -27.09 -9.63 -10.28
C VAL A 127 -27.58 -8.27 -9.79
N LEU A 128 -28.65 -8.22 -9.01
CA LEU A 128 -29.17 -6.97 -8.41
C LEU A 128 -28.16 -6.33 -7.45
N ALA A 129 -27.54 -7.12 -6.56
CA ALA A 129 -26.57 -6.63 -5.59
C ALA A 129 -25.30 -6.09 -6.27
N LEU A 130 -24.79 -6.79 -7.29
CA LEU A 130 -23.60 -6.39 -8.06
C LEU A 130 -23.87 -5.11 -8.87
N ASN A 131 -25.04 -4.98 -9.50
CA ASN A 131 -25.43 -3.75 -10.21
C ASN A 131 -25.55 -2.54 -9.26
N THR A 132 -26.13 -2.75 -8.07
CA THR A 132 -26.20 -1.70 -7.04
C THR A 132 -24.81 -1.28 -6.58
N THR A 133 -23.92 -2.25 -6.38
CA THR A 133 -22.52 -2.02 -6.01
C THR A 133 -21.78 -1.23 -7.08
N LEU A 134 -21.92 -1.60 -8.36
CA LEU A 134 -21.30 -0.85 -9.47
C LEU A 134 -21.79 0.60 -9.55
N SER A 135 -23.07 0.84 -9.28
CA SER A 135 -23.62 2.19 -9.25
C SER A 135 -22.98 3.03 -8.14
N ALA A 136 -22.83 2.46 -6.94
CA ALA A 136 -22.15 3.13 -5.83
C ALA A 136 -20.66 3.42 -6.13
N LEU A 137 -19.94 2.43 -6.70
CA LEU A 137 -18.55 2.62 -7.12
C LEU A 137 -18.42 3.68 -8.22
N ALA A 138 -19.33 3.75 -9.18
CA ALA A 138 -19.29 4.77 -10.22
C ALA A 138 -19.38 6.21 -9.65
N VAL A 139 -20.23 6.42 -8.64
CA VAL A 139 -20.33 7.70 -7.92
C VAL A 139 -19.04 8.03 -7.16
N ALA A 140 -18.49 7.04 -6.45
CA ALA A 140 -17.22 7.21 -5.74
C ALA A 140 -16.07 7.55 -6.69
N ARG A 141 -15.98 6.88 -7.86
CA ARG A 141 -15.00 7.18 -8.91
C ARG A 141 -15.06 8.64 -9.36
N GLU A 142 -16.27 9.16 -9.59
CA GLU A 142 -16.43 10.55 -10.03
C GLU A 142 -16.00 11.54 -8.93
N SER A 143 -16.35 11.25 -7.68
CA SER A 143 -15.90 12.05 -6.53
C SER A 143 -14.38 12.02 -6.38
N MET A 144 -13.73 10.87 -6.62
CA MET A 144 -12.27 10.73 -6.56
C MET A 144 -11.55 11.46 -7.70
N ARG A 145 -12.16 11.55 -8.89
CA ARG A 145 -11.62 12.34 -10.00
C ARG A 145 -11.55 13.83 -9.68
N ALA A 146 -12.50 14.35 -8.89
CA ALA A 146 -12.50 15.74 -8.47
C ALA A 146 -11.39 16.11 -7.45
N LEU A 147 -10.63 15.13 -6.94
CA LEU A 147 -9.57 15.34 -5.95
C LEU A 147 -8.21 15.71 -6.56
N HIS A 148 -8.07 15.71 -7.88
CA HIS A 148 -6.84 16.02 -8.63
C HIS A 148 -7.18 16.59 -10.02
#